data_AF-X1FD81-F1
#
_entry.id   AF-X1FD81-F1
#
_cell.length_a   1.000
_cell.length_b   1.000
_cell.length_c   1.000
_cell.angle_alpha   90.00
_cell.angle_beta   90.00
_cell.angle_gamma   90.00
#
_symmetry.space_group_name_H-M   'P 1'
#
loop_
_entity.id
_entity.type
_entity.pdbx_description
1 polymer ?
#
loop_
_entity_poly.entity_id
_entity_poly.type
_entity_poly.pdbx_seq_one_letter_code
_entity_poly.pdbx_strand_id
1 'polypeptide(L)' 'MMKTTIAIVNYNTKDFLDKCLSSIYRFGSKYDFEVIVVDNNS' A
#
# COMPACT_ATOMS: atom_id res chain seq x y z
N MET A 1 -13.81 -6.35 14.89
CA MET A 1 -13.19 -5.19 14.20
C MET A 1 -13.18 -5.50 12.71
N MET A 2 -13.31 -4.51 11.84
CA MET A 2 -13.36 -4.72 10.39
C MET A 2 -11.97 -4.48 9.80
N LYS A 3 -11.47 -5.44 9.01
CA LYS A 3 -10.19 -5.34 8.32
C LYS A 3 -10.36 -4.59 7.00
N THR A 4 -9.48 -3.64 6.71
CA THR A 4 -9.48 -2.89 5.45
C THR A 4 -8.43 -3.44 4.49
N THR A 5 -8.80 -3.67 3.23
CA THR A 5 -7.84 -4.03 2.18
C THR A 5 -7.58 -2.82 1.28
N ILE A 6 -6.31 -2.46 1.12
CA ILE A 6 -5.86 -1.38 0.22
C ILE A 6 -5.18 -2.05 -0.98
N ALA A 7 -5.80 -1.98 -2.16
CA ALA A 7 -5.23 -2.50 -3.40
C ALA A 7 -4.57 -1.36 -4.20
N ILE A 8 -3.30 -1.53 -4.55
CA ILE A 8 -2.50 -0.54 -5.31
C ILE A 8 -2.03 -1.19 -6.61
N VAL A 9 -2.46 -0.67 -7.76
CA VAL A 9 -1.89 -1.06 -9.05
C VAL A 9 -0.62 -0.22 -9.30
N ASN A 10 0.49 -0.86 -9.60
CA ASN A 10 1.80 -0.22 -9.80
C ASN A 10 2.40 -0.59 -11.17
N TYR A 11 3.06 0.37 -11.82
CA TYR A 11 3.82 0.15 -13.05
C TYR A 11 4.94 1.19 -13.19
N ASN A 12 6.21 0.76 -13.12
CA ASN A 12 7.39 1.61 -13.30
C ASN A 12 7.45 2.86 -12.38
N THR A 13 6.86 2.79 -11.18
CA THR A 13 6.73 3.92 -10.24
C THR A 13 7.30 3.64 -8.85
N LYS A 14 8.48 3.01 -8.77
CA LYS A 14 9.12 2.61 -7.50
C LYS A 14 9.15 3.72 -6.43
N ASP A 15 9.65 4.90 -6.77
CA ASP A 15 9.81 6.00 -5.80
C ASP A 15 8.46 6.51 -5.27
N PHE A 16 7.41 6.47 -6.08
CA PHE A 16 6.06 6.87 -5.66
C PHE A 16 5.41 5.78 -4.81
N LEU A 17 5.62 4.51 -5.17
CA LEU A 17 5.16 3.37 -4.37
C LEU A 17 5.78 3.41 -2.97
N ASP A 18 7.10 3.62 -2.87
CA ASP A 18 7.81 3.69 -1.59
C ASP A 18 7.27 4.82 -0.69
N LYS A 19 7.02 6.01 -1.27
CA LYS A 19 6.41 7.15 -0.55
C LYS A 19 4.97 6.86 -0.12
N CYS A 20 4.18 6.22 -0.98
CA CYS A 20 2.79 5.86 -0.70
C CYS A 20 2.71 4.85 0.46
N LEU A 21 3.47 3.75 0.37
CA LEU A 21 3.54 2.74 1.42
C LEU A 21 4.02 3.35 2.75
N SER A 22 5.08 4.18 2.71
CA SER A 22 5.57 4.88 3.91
C SER A 22 4.48 5.75 4.55
N SER A 23 3.68 6.44 3.74
CA SER A 23 2.57 7.25 4.24
C SER A 23 1.47 6.39 4.86
N ILE A 24 1.10 5.26 4.24
CA ILE A 24 0.07 4.35 4.77
C ILE A 24 0.52 3.75 6.11
N TYR A 25 1.73 3.19 6.17
CA TYR A 25 2.24 2.53 7.37
C TYR A 25 2.55 3.49 8.52
N ARG A 26 2.71 4.80 8.25
CA ARG A 26 2.78 5.82 9.30
C ARG A 26 1.52 5.85 10.19
N PHE A 27 0.35 5.47 9.65
CA PHE A 27 -0.91 5.39 10.38
C PHE A 27 -1.27 3.95 10.79
N GLY A 28 -0.35 3.00 10.56
CA GLY A 28 -0.48 1.55 10.76
C GLY A 28 -1.04 1.08 12.09
N SER A 29 -0.53 1.65 13.19
CA SER A 29 -0.72 1.11 14.54
C SER A 29 -2.14 1.20 15.09
N LYS A 30 -3.04 1.95 14.44
CA LYS A 30 -4.43 2.15 14.91
C LYS A 30 -5.48 1.35 14.13
N TYR A 31 -5.13 0.77 12.99
CA TYR A 31 -6.10 0.17 12.07
C TYR A 31 -5.65 -1.23 11.66
N ASP A 32 -6.60 -2.17 11.57
CA ASP A 32 -6.37 -3.48 11.00
C ASP A 32 -6.52 -3.40 9.48
N PHE A 33 -5.40 -3.43 8.75
CA PHE A 33 -5.41 -3.40 7.30
C PHE A 33 -4.29 -4.23 6.68
N GLU A 34 -4.45 -4.53 5.40
CA GLU A 34 -3.41 -5.08 4.54
C GLU A 34 -3.26 -4.26 3.26
N VAL A 35 -2.08 -4.29 2.66
CA VAL A 35 -1.80 -3.65 1.38
C VAL A 35 -1.44 -4.74 0.38
N ILE A 36 -2.13 -4.76 -0.76
CA ILE A 36 -1.85 -5.64 -1.89
C ILE A 36 -1.37 -4.78 -3.04
N VAL A 37 -0.11 -4.96 -3.45
CA VAL A 37 0.45 -4.31 -4.63
C VAL A 37 0.30 -5.25 -5.82
N VAL A 38 -0.44 -4.81 -6.83
CA VAL A 38 -0.59 -5.49 -8.12
C VAL A 38 0.37 -4.82 -9.10
N ASP A 39 1.50 -5.49 -9.35
CA ASP A 39 2.49 -5.00 -10.30
C ASP A 39 2.17 -5.48 -11.73
N ASN A 40 2.23 -4.58 -12.70
CA ASN A 40 1.98 -4.90 -14.10
C ASN A 40 3.27 -5.20 -14.88
N ASN A 41 4.07 -6.16 -14.39
CA ASN A 41 5.31 -6.62 -15.01
C ASN A 41 6.31 -5.48 -15.29
N SER A 42 6.67 -4.74 -14.24
CA SER A 42 7.72 -3.70 -14.27
C SER A 42 9.05 -4.14 -13.65
#